data_AF-A0A962MMX7-F1
#
_entry.id   AF-A0A962MMX7-F1
#
_cell.length_a   1.000
_cell.length_b   1.000
_cell.length_c   1.000
_cell.angle_alpha   90.00
_cell.angle_beta   90.00
_cell.angle_gamma   90.00
#
_symmetry.space_group_name_H-M   'P 1'
#
loop_
_entity.id
_entity.type
_entity.pdbx_description
1 polymer ?
#
loop_
_entity_poly.entity_id
_entity_poly.type
_entity_poly.pdbx_seq_one_letter_code
_entity_poly.pdbx_strand_id
1 'polypeptide(L)'
;NFSYLDTQLKRLGGPNFTHLPINAPKCPFHNMQQDGHMAMVNPSGRANYEPNSWGQDGGPRENPQRGFHSVPAESDGPKQRLRPESFADHYSQARQFYISQTATEQAHIVSALVFELSKVETLAIRARMVSHLLNIDEDLAEQVGEGLRLQKMPAKATAAQATRTDLKPSPALSILQNQKHTLQGRTLG
;
A
#
# COMPACT_ATOMS: atom_id res chain seq x y z
N ASN A 1 10.92 -1.04 2.80
CA ASN A 1 12.22 -0.31 2.85
C ASN A 1 13.12 -0.53 1.64
N PHE A 2 13.21 -1.72 1.03
CA PHE A 2 14.13 -1.92 -0.11
C PHE A 2 13.76 -1.14 -1.40
N SER A 3 12.54 -1.34 -1.91
CA SER A 3 12.14 -0.92 -3.27
C SER A 3 12.25 0.58 -3.56
N TYR A 4 11.91 1.44 -2.59
CA TYR A 4 11.82 2.89 -2.82
C TYR A 4 13.17 3.53 -3.13
N LEU A 5 14.25 3.08 -2.50
CA LEU A 5 15.59 3.59 -2.78
C LEU A 5 16.09 3.09 -4.14
N ASP A 6 15.96 1.78 -4.37
CA ASP A 6 16.42 1.12 -5.60
C ASP A 6 15.81 1.75 -6.85
N THR A 7 14.49 1.99 -6.85
CA THR A 7 13.81 2.61 -8.00
C THR A 7 14.31 4.04 -8.28
N GLN A 8 14.73 4.80 -7.26
CA GLN A 8 15.25 6.16 -7.48
C GLN A 8 16.56 6.18 -8.24
N LEU A 9 17.42 5.18 -8.05
CA LEU A 9 18.73 5.14 -8.68
C LEU A 9 18.61 5.21 -10.21
N LYS A 10 17.61 4.51 -10.78
CA LYS A 10 17.34 4.57 -12.21
C LYS A 10 16.43 5.74 -12.58
N ARG A 11 15.34 5.95 -11.84
CA ARG A 11 14.32 6.96 -12.17
C ARG A 11 14.85 8.39 -12.11
N LEU A 12 15.72 8.68 -11.15
CA LEU A 12 16.29 10.00 -10.90
C LEU A 12 17.79 10.06 -11.26
N GLY A 13 18.28 9.08 -12.01
CA GLY A 13 19.58 9.12 -12.67
C GLY A 13 20.80 8.85 -11.78
N GLY A 14 20.63 8.57 -10.49
CA GLY A 14 21.76 8.18 -9.65
C GLY A 14 21.47 8.24 -8.14
N PRO A 15 22.52 8.07 -7.32
CA PRO A 15 22.40 8.07 -5.86
C PRO A 15 22.12 9.46 -5.28
N ASN A 16 22.42 10.53 -6.02
CA ASN A 16 22.30 11.92 -5.56
C ASN A 16 20.91 12.53 -5.76
N PHE A 17 19.87 11.70 -5.86
CA PHE A 17 18.49 12.20 -6.01
C PHE A 17 18.01 13.04 -4.82
N THR A 18 18.65 12.91 -3.66
CA THR A 18 18.44 13.73 -2.46
C THR A 18 18.97 15.16 -2.62
N HIS A 19 19.84 15.44 -3.60
CA HIS A 19 20.33 16.79 -3.88
C HIS A 19 19.33 17.63 -4.68
N LEU A 20 18.31 17.01 -5.28
CA LEU A 20 17.25 17.75 -5.97
C LEU A 20 16.54 18.71 -4.98
N PRO A 21 16.29 19.99 -5.33
CA PRO A 21 15.80 20.99 -4.36
C PRO A 21 14.52 20.62 -3.59
N ILE A 22 13.65 19.81 -4.21
CA ILE A 22 12.40 19.33 -3.61
C ILE A 22 12.63 18.17 -2.62
N ASN A 23 13.69 17.38 -2.83
CA ASN A 23 14.04 16.23 -1.99
C ASN A 23 15.05 16.61 -0.89
N ALA A 24 15.76 17.72 -1.06
CA ALA A 24 16.80 18.16 -0.14
C ALA A 24 16.21 18.45 1.25
N PRO A 25 16.80 17.89 2.31
CA PRO A 25 16.32 18.13 3.67
C PRO A 25 16.47 19.62 4.02
N LYS A 26 15.56 20.10 4.89
CA LYS A 26 15.61 21.47 5.42
C LYS A 26 16.40 21.59 6.73
N CYS A 27 16.88 20.46 7.26
CA CYS A 27 17.80 20.40 8.40
C CYS A 27 19.23 20.11 7.92
N PRO A 28 20.25 20.37 8.76
CA PRO A 28 21.63 19.99 8.44
C PRO A 28 21.75 18.50 8.18
N PHE A 29 22.45 18.14 7.11
CA PHE A 29 22.80 16.78 6.76
C PHE A 29 24.29 16.74 6.41
N HIS A 30 25.06 15.97 7.16
CA HIS A 30 26.48 15.79 6.94
C HIS A 30 26.80 14.32 7.12
N ASN A 31 27.45 13.73 6.13
CA ASN A 31 27.93 12.36 6.15
C ASN A 31 29.24 12.29 5.36
N MET A 32 29.76 11.09 5.19
CA MET A 32 31.03 10.86 4.49
C MET A 32 30.82 10.35 3.05
N GLN A 33 29.59 10.33 2.52
CA GLN A 33 29.32 9.89 1.13
C GLN A 33 29.81 10.95 0.14
N GLN A 34 30.44 10.51 -0.95
CA GLN A 34 30.99 11.38 -2.00
C GLN A 34 30.61 10.87 -3.39
N ASP A 35 30.73 11.76 -4.37
CA ASP A 35 30.59 11.48 -5.80
C ASP A 35 29.21 10.94 -6.19
N GLY A 36 29.17 10.07 -7.20
CA GLY A 36 27.94 9.65 -7.87
C GLY A 36 27.49 10.62 -8.95
N HIS A 37 26.67 10.11 -9.87
CA HIS A 37 26.12 10.93 -10.96
C HIS A 37 25.36 12.15 -10.40
N MET A 38 25.54 13.32 -11.02
CA MET A 38 24.93 14.59 -10.60
C MET A 38 25.21 15.00 -9.14
N ALA A 39 26.42 14.76 -8.62
CA ALA A 39 26.84 15.29 -7.34
C ALA A 39 26.90 16.83 -7.38
N MET A 40 25.87 17.50 -6.84
CA MET A 40 25.80 18.97 -6.75
C MET A 40 26.58 19.53 -5.55
N VAL A 41 26.66 18.75 -4.47
CA VAL A 41 27.36 19.10 -3.23
C VAL A 41 28.15 17.87 -2.79
N ASN A 42 29.42 18.05 -2.46
CA ASN A 42 30.27 17.03 -1.86
C ASN A 42 30.76 17.52 -0.48
N PRO A 43 30.91 16.63 0.52
CA PRO A 43 31.57 16.95 1.78
C PRO A 43 32.95 17.57 1.55
N SER A 44 33.26 18.66 2.26
CA SER A 44 34.57 19.32 2.24
C SER A 44 35.45 18.80 3.38
N GLY A 45 36.75 18.65 3.10
CA GLY A 45 37.73 18.17 4.09
C GLY A 45 38.62 17.05 3.56
N ARG A 46 39.52 16.54 4.41
CA ARG A 46 40.54 15.54 4.04
C ARG A 46 40.06 14.10 4.19
N ALA A 47 39.05 13.85 5.02
CA ALA A 47 38.53 12.51 5.31
C ALA A 47 37.14 12.32 4.69
N ASN A 48 36.94 11.17 4.05
CA ASN A 48 35.66 10.64 3.59
C ASN A 48 35.34 9.30 4.26
N TYR A 49 35.88 9.10 5.46
CA TYR A 49 35.75 7.87 6.24
C TYR A 49 35.69 8.19 7.74
N GLU A 50 35.16 7.25 8.50
CA GLU A 50 34.99 7.32 9.95
C GLU A 50 35.21 5.91 10.53
N PRO A 51 35.96 5.76 11.65
CA PRO A 51 36.65 6.80 12.43
C PRO A 51 37.89 7.37 11.71
N ASN A 52 38.24 8.63 11.98
CA ASN A 52 39.42 9.31 11.44
C ASN A 52 39.98 10.37 12.42
N SER A 53 41.25 10.74 12.23
CA SER A 53 42.02 11.66 13.10
C SER A 53 42.41 12.98 12.41
N TRP A 54 41.74 13.37 11.33
CA TRP A 54 42.08 14.59 10.58
C TRP A 54 41.29 15.81 11.12
N GLY A 55 41.98 16.81 11.68
CA GLY A 55 41.34 17.98 12.31
C GLY A 55 40.90 17.71 13.76
N GLN A 56 40.49 18.75 14.49
CA GLN A 56 40.16 18.63 15.93
C GLN A 56 38.96 17.71 16.19
N ASP A 57 37.91 17.82 15.37
CA ASP A 57 36.68 17.03 15.56
C ASP A 57 36.54 15.86 14.57
N GLY A 58 37.40 15.79 13.53
CA GLY A 58 37.38 14.77 12.47
C GLY A 58 36.08 14.65 11.65
N GLY A 59 35.33 15.75 11.54
CA GLY A 59 34.14 15.86 10.69
C GLY A 59 32.83 15.49 11.41
N PRO A 60 31.74 15.22 10.66
CA PRO A 60 30.46 14.81 11.26
C PRO A 60 30.59 13.53 12.09
N ARG A 61 29.89 13.48 13.24
CA ARG A 61 29.95 12.39 14.24
C ARG A 61 28.57 11.82 14.55
N GLU A 62 28.57 10.59 15.04
CA GLU A 62 27.39 9.96 15.62
C GLU A 62 26.87 10.73 16.84
N ASN A 63 25.56 10.69 17.07
CA ASN A 63 24.92 11.32 18.22
C ASN A 63 24.20 10.26 19.06
N PRO A 64 24.75 9.84 20.21
CA PRO A 64 24.14 8.77 21.01
C PRO A 64 22.80 9.17 21.63
N GLN A 65 22.58 10.46 21.89
CA GLN A 65 21.38 10.96 22.57
C GLN A 65 20.18 11.15 21.63
N ARG A 66 20.42 11.55 20.38
CA ARG A 66 19.38 11.92 19.40
C ARG A 66 19.46 11.13 18.09
N GLY A 67 20.46 10.27 17.94
CA GLY A 67 20.61 9.40 16.77
C GLY A 67 19.45 8.43 16.63
N PHE A 68 19.23 7.95 15.42
CA PHE A 68 18.22 6.93 15.17
C PHE A 68 18.61 5.63 15.88
N HIS A 69 17.69 5.09 16.68
CA HIS A 69 17.81 3.78 17.31
C HIS A 69 16.60 2.93 16.96
N SER A 70 16.82 1.69 16.56
CA SER A 70 15.73 0.74 16.40
C SER A 70 15.17 0.35 17.77
N VAL A 71 13.84 0.30 17.89
CA VAL A 71 13.18 -0.18 19.11
C VAL A 71 13.57 -1.65 19.31
N PRO A 72 14.11 -2.04 20.48
CA PRO A 72 14.40 -3.44 20.78
C PRO A 72 13.10 -4.26 20.71
N ALA A 73 13.06 -5.21 19.80
CA ALA A 73 11.94 -6.13 19.63
C ALA A 73 12.47 -7.56 19.70
N GLU A 74 11.81 -8.40 20.50
CA GLU A 74 12.13 -9.82 20.55
C GLU A 74 11.76 -10.47 19.22
N SER A 75 12.68 -11.25 18.67
CA SER A 75 12.47 -12.02 17.45
C SER A 75 12.94 -13.44 17.71
N ASP A 76 12.00 -14.37 17.63
CA ASP A 76 12.25 -15.80 17.77
C ASP A 76 11.70 -16.55 16.55
N GLY A 77 12.30 -17.69 16.25
CA GLY A 77 11.88 -18.60 15.18
C GLY A 77 12.91 -18.78 14.06
N PRO A 78 12.72 -19.83 13.23
CA PRO A 78 13.65 -20.18 12.18
C PRO A 78 13.58 -19.21 10.98
N LYS A 79 14.67 -19.09 10.23
CA LYS A 79 14.68 -18.43 8.93
C LYS A 79 13.85 -19.25 7.94
N GLN A 80 12.71 -18.72 7.50
CA GLN A 80 11.78 -19.44 6.62
C GLN A 80 11.09 -18.54 5.62
N ARG A 81 10.57 -19.14 4.54
CA ARG A 81 9.67 -18.49 3.58
C ARG A 81 8.28 -19.07 3.77
N LEU A 82 7.52 -18.46 4.68
CA LEU A 82 6.18 -18.90 5.06
C LEU A 82 5.25 -17.69 5.19
N ARG A 83 3.98 -17.85 4.81
CA ARG A 83 2.94 -16.86 5.07
C ARG A 83 2.22 -17.25 6.38
N PRO A 84 2.20 -16.38 7.40
CA PRO A 84 1.54 -16.70 8.66
C PRO A 84 0.06 -17.04 8.50
N GLU A 85 -0.44 -18.01 9.27
CA GLU A 85 -1.84 -18.41 9.24
C GLU A 85 -2.80 -17.28 9.64
N SER A 86 -2.35 -16.36 10.50
CA SER A 86 -3.10 -15.16 10.86
C SER A 86 -3.42 -14.23 9.67
N PHE A 87 -2.75 -14.42 8.53
CA PHE A 87 -2.99 -13.69 7.28
C PHE A 87 -3.90 -14.47 6.31
N ALA A 88 -4.45 -15.63 6.72
CA ALA A 88 -5.30 -16.49 5.89
C ALA A 88 -6.74 -15.97 5.71
N ASP A 89 -7.17 -15.00 6.51
CA ASP A 89 -8.46 -14.33 6.33
C ASP A 89 -8.41 -13.37 5.14
N HIS A 90 -9.04 -13.76 4.03
CA HIS A 90 -9.00 -13.03 2.76
C HIS A 90 -10.30 -12.29 2.43
N TYR A 91 -11.39 -12.55 3.16
CA TYR A 91 -12.73 -12.12 2.74
C TYR A 91 -13.45 -11.28 3.79
N SER A 92 -13.12 -11.42 5.07
CA SER A 92 -13.92 -10.81 6.14
C SER A 92 -13.91 -9.28 6.10
N GLN A 93 -12.76 -8.67 5.80
CA GLN A 93 -12.66 -7.21 5.65
C GLN A 93 -13.39 -6.72 4.40
N ALA A 94 -13.35 -7.47 3.30
CA ALA A 94 -14.10 -7.13 2.09
C ALA A 94 -15.62 -7.21 2.32
N ARG A 95 -16.08 -8.22 3.09
CA ARG A 95 -17.48 -8.32 3.52
C ARG A 95 -17.85 -7.12 4.37
N GLN A 96 -17.06 -6.84 5.42
CA GLN A 96 -17.30 -5.70 6.30
C GLN A 96 -17.38 -4.38 5.51
N PHE A 97 -16.49 -4.18 4.54
CA PHE A 97 -16.53 -3.02 3.66
C PHE A 97 -17.85 -2.96 2.89
N TYR A 98 -18.25 -4.03 2.20
CA TYR A 98 -19.46 -4.06 1.37
C TYR A 98 -20.75 -3.83 2.18
N ILE A 99 -20.91 -4.50 3.33
CA ILE A 99 -22.10 -4.35 4.19
C ILE A 99 -22.16 -2.98 4.88
N SER A 100 -21.06 -2.22 4.89
CA SER A 100 -21.02 -0.86 5.44
C SER A 100 -21.45 0.22 4.45
N GLN A 101 -21.60 -0.14 3.17
CA GLN A 101 -21.96 0.79 2.12
C GLN A 101 -23.47 1.06 2.09
N THR A 102 -23.85 2.26 1.66
CA THR A 102 -25.25 2.55 1.31
C THR A 102 -25.67 1.76 0.07
N ALA A 103 -26.98 1.60 -0.15
CA ALA A 103 -27.50 0.92 -1.35
C ALA A 103 -26.96 1.51 -2.67
N THR A 104 -26.83 2.84 -2.74
CA THR A 104 -26.25 3.52 -3.91
C THR A 104 -24.78 3.15 -4.11
N GLU A 105 -23.99 3.10 -3.03
CA GLU A 105 -22.58 2.70 -3.09
C GLU A 105 -22.42 1.22 -3.43
N GLN A 106 -23.26 0.34 -2.90
CA GLN A 106 -23.29 -1.07 -3.28
C GLN A 106 -23.60 -1.24 -4.78
N ALA A 107 -24.60 -0.53 -5.29
CA ALA A 107 -24.94 -0.54 -6.71
C ALA A 107 -23.78 -0.04 -7.59
N HIS A 108 -23.03 0.98 -7.15
CA HIS A 108 -21.83 1.43 -7.84
C HIS A 108 -20.72 0.36 -7.83
N ILE A 109 -20.52 -0.34 -6.71
CA ILE A 109 -19.55 -1.45 -6.61
C ILE A 109 -19.90 -2.57 -7.59
N VAL A 110 -21.16 -3.00 -7.60
CA VAL A 110 -21.68 -4.01 -8.54
C VAL A 110 -21.43 -3.56 -9.98
N SER A 111 -21.82 -2.33 -10.31
CA SER A 111 -21.68 -1.77 -11.66
C SER A 111 -20.22 -1.72 -12.11
N ALA A 112 -19.30 -1.33 -11.23
CA ALA A 112 -17.87 -1.29 -11.52
C ALA A 112 -17.29 -2.70 -11.74
N LEU A 113 -17.66 -3.67 -10.91
CA LEU A 113 -17.24 -5.07 -11.07
C LEU A 113 -17.74 -5.64 -12.41
N VAL A 114 -19.02 -5.42 -12.75
CA VAL A 114 -19.58 -5.84 -14.04
C VAL A 114 -18.84 -5.16 -15.19
N PHE A 115 -18.61 -3.85 -15.11
CA PHE A 115 -17.94 -3.09 -16.15
C PHE A 115 -16.52 -3.60 -16.42
N GLU A 116 -15.70 -3.78 -15.38
CA GLU A 116 -14.32 -4.25 -15.58
C GLU A 116 -14.27 -5.72 -16.02
N LEU A 117 -15.08 -6.60 -15.41
CA LEU A 117 -15.10 -8.02 -15.77
C LEU A 117 -15.70 -8.26 -17.16
N SER A 118 -16.57 -7.38 -17.66
CA SER A 118 -17.13 -7.48 -19.02
C SER A 118 -16.04 -7.35 -20.10
N LYS A 119 -14.92 -6.69 -19.80
CA LYS A 119 -13.77 -6.51 -20.70
C LYS A 119 -12.79 -7.69 -20.65
N VAL A 120 -12.94 -8.62 -19.70
CA VAL A 120 -12.08 -9.80 -19.61
C VAL A 120 -12.53 -10.85 -20.61
N GLU A 121 -11.82 -11.08 -21.70
CA GLU A 121 -12.28 -12.02 -22.76
C GLU A 121 -12.45 -13.47 -22.26
N THR A 122 -11.60 -13.91 -21.34
CA THR A 122 -11.64 -15.28 -20.83
C THR A 122 -12.78 -15.46 -19.83
N LEU A 123 -13.88 -16.11 -20.25
CA LEU A 123 -15.07 -16.36 -19.42
C LEU A 123 -14.76 -17.11 -18.11
N ALA A 124 -13.82 -18.04 -18.14
CA ALA A 124 -13.41 -18.78 -16.94
C ALA A 124 -12.83 -17.85 -15.86
N ILE A 125 -12.19 -16.73 -16.23
CA ILE A 125 -11.70 -15.74 -15.28
C ILE A 125 -12.87 -14.97 -14.66
N ARG A 126 -13.87 -14.56 -15.46
CA ARG A 126 -15.10 -13.92 -14.95
C ARG A 126 -15.80 -14.80 -13.91
N ALA A 127 -15.99 -16.08 -14.25
CA ALA A 127 -16.62 -17.05 -13.35
C ALA A 127 -15.80 -17.26 -12.07
N ARG A 128 -14.47 -17.32 -12.15
CA ARG A 128 -13.61 -17.41 -10.95
C ARG A 128 -13.70 -16.16 -10.07
N MET A 129 -13.79 -14.97 -10.67
CA MET A 129 -13.97 -13.74 -9.87
C MET A 129 -15.31 -13.76 -9.13
N VAL A 130 -16.40 -14.14 -9.80
CA VAL A 130 -17.71 -14.28 -9.17
C VAL A 130 -17.72 -15.36 -8.08
N SER A 131 -16.97 -16.46 -8.24
CA SER A 131 -16.87 -17.46 -7.17
C SER A 131 -16.18 -16.94 -5.90
N HIS A 132 -15.27 -15.98 -6.01
CA HIS A 132 -14.71 -15.28 -4.86
C HIS A 132 -15.68 -14.30 -4.23
N LEU A 133 -16.54 -13.62 -5.02
CA LEU A 133 -17.58 -12.73 -4.49
C LEU A 133 -18.55 -13.49 -3.58
N LEU A 134 -18.85 -14.76 -3.86
CA LEU A 134 -19.66 -15.62 -2.98
C LEU A 134 -19.05 -15.83 -1.57
N ASN A 135 -17.73 -15.63 -1.39
CA ASN A 135 -17.10 -15.63 -0.06
C ASN A 135 -17.24 -14.30 0.67
N ILE A 136 -17.57 -13.23 -0.05
CA ILE A 136 -17.76 -11.88 0.49
C ILE A 136 -19.22 -11.69 0.84
N ASP A 137 -20.11 -11.82 -0.15
CA ASP A 137 -21.55 -11.63 -0.01
C ASP A 137 -22.30 -12.26 -1.19
N GLU A 138 -23.45 -12.91 -0.92
CA GLU A 138 -24.21 -13.66 -1.94
C GLU A 138 -24.94 -12.72 -2.89
N ASP A 139 -25.63 -11.70 -2.37
CA ASP A 139 -26.36 -10.70 -3.18
C ASP A 139 -25.41 -9.94 -4.11
N LEU A 140 -24.20 -9.63 -3.65
CA LEU A 140 -23.15 -9.04 -4.48
C LEU A 140 -22.78 -9.95 -5.65
N ALA A 141 -22.53 -11.23 -5.37
CA ALA A 141 -22.09 -12.19 -6.38
C ALA A 141 -23.18 -12.43 -7.42
N GLU A 142 -24.44 -12.53 -6.99
CA GLU A 142 -25.60 -12.71 -7.85
C GLU A 142 -25.77 -11.53 -8.80
N GLN A 143 -25.82 -10.30 -8.29
CA GLN A 143 -25.96 -9.10 -9.12
C GLN A 143 -24.82 -8.95 -10.15
N VAL A 144 -23.59 -9.29 -9.77
CA VAL A 144 -22.44 -9.27 -10.70
C VAL A 144 -22.56 -10.41 -11.72
N GLY A 145 -22.96 -11.61 -11.31
CA GLY A 145 -23.16 -12.76 -12.19
C GLY A 145 -24.23 -12.50 -13.25
N GLU A 146 -25.34 -11.88 -12.86
CA GLU A 146 -26.42 -11.43 -13.74
C GLU A 146 -25.93 -10.35 -14.72
N GLY A 147 -25.25 -9.31 -14.21
CA GLY A 147 -24.70 -8.24 -15.04
C GLY A 147 -23.71 -8.75 -16.09
N LEU A 148 -22.97 -9.81 -15.79
CA LEU A 148 -22.05 -10.48 -16.71
C LEU A 148 -22.71 -11.54 -17.60
N ARG A 149 -24.02 -11.79 -17.42
CA ARG A 149 -24.80 -12.81 -18.14
C ARG A 149 -24.18 -14.19 -18.05
N LEU A 150 -23.67 -14.56 -16.87
CA LEU A 150 -23.17 -15.90 -16.65
C LEU A 150 -24.32 -16.91 -16.80
N GLN A 151 -24.14 -17.90 -17.65
CA GLN A 151 -25.17 -18.93 -17.90
C GLN A 151 -25.46 -19.77 -16.66
N LYS A 152 -24.48 -19.90 -15.77
CA LYS A 152 -24.57 -20.62 -14.52
C LYS A 152 -23.70 -19.96 -13.48
N MET A 153 -24.23 -19.80 -12.27
CA MET A 153 -23.43 -19.33 -11.14
C MET A 153 -22.33 -20.36 -10.79
N PRO A 154 -21.09 -19.91 -10.59
CA PRO A 154 -19.99 -20.79 -10.23
C PRO A 154 -20.16 -21.30 -8.79
N ALA A 155 -19.50 -22.41 -8.45
CA ALA A 155 -19.38 -22.83 -7.06
C ALA A 155 -18.50 -21.82 -6.29
N LYS A 156 -18.84 -21.57 -5.02
CA LYS A 156 -18.08 -20.73 -4.09
C LYS A 156 -16.61 -21.17 -4.03
N ALA A 157 -15.68 -20.22 -4.18
CA ALA A 157 -14.26 -20.53 -4.18
C ALA A 157 -13.81 -21.08 -2.81
N THR A 158 -12.87 -22.02 -2.79
CA THR A 158 -12.32 -22.54 -1.53
C THR A 158 -11.55 -21.44 -0.80
N ALA A 159 -11.99 -21.10 0.41
CA ALA A 159 -11.34 -20.12 1.27
C ALA A 159 -10.26 -20.77 2.13
N ALA A 160 -9.14 -20.07 2.36
CA ALA A 160 -8.08 -20.55 3.26
C ALA A 160 -8.55 -20.60 4.73
N GLN A 161 -9.46 -19.70 5.10
CA GLN A 161 -10.18 -19.70 6.36
C GLN A 161 -11.63 -19.26 6.09
N ALA A 162 -12.58 -19.73 6.90
CA ALA A 162 -13.97 -19.31 6.81
C ALA A 162 -14.11 -17.78 6.99
N THR A 163 -14.89 -17.15 6.12
CA THR A 163 -15.21 -15.72 6.23
C THR A 163 -15.93 -15.44 7.55
N ARG A 164 -15.42 -14.46 8.29
CA ARG A 164 -16.06 -13.97 9.51
C ARG A 164 -17.30 -13.16 9.18
N THR A 165 -18.41 -13.51 9.83
CA THR A 165 -19.69 -12.82 9.70
C THR A 165 -20.05 -12.02 10.95
N ASP A 166 -19.22 -12.07 12.00
CA ASP A 166 -19.37 -11.34 13.27
C ASP A 166 -18.94 -9.87 13.18
N LEU A 167 -18.20 -9.49 12.13
CA LEU A 167 -17.78 -8.11 11.90
C LEU A 167 -18.99 -7.24 11.56
N LYS A 168 -19.34 -6.34 12.47
CA LYS A 168 -20.44 -5.38 12.28
C LYS A 168 -20.11 -4.38 11.15
N PRO A 169 -21.13 -3.90 10.41
CA PRO A 169 -20.96 -2.74 9.54
C PRO A 169 -20.33 -1.56 10.30
N SER A 170 -19.41 -0.86 9.64
CA SER A 170 -18.72 0.32 10.17
C SER A 170 -19.08 1.54 9.30
N PRO A 171 -19.90 2.47 9.82
CA PRO A 171 -20.30 3.66 9.06
C PRO A 171 -19.12 4.47 8.51
N ALA A 172 -17.96 4.44 9.19
CA ALA A 172 -16.73 5.11 8.77
C ALA A 172 -16.19 4.64 7.40
N LEU A 173 -16.66 3.49 6.90
CA LEU A 173 -16.25 2.93 5.60
C LEU A 173 -17.12 3.41 4.43
N SER A 174 -18.22 4.12 4.67
CA SER A 174 -19.07 4.69 3.61
C SER A 174 -18.67 6.14 3.31
N ILE A 175 -18.57 6.49 2.03
CA ILE A 175 -18.30 7.87 1.61
C ILE A 175 -19.57 8.72 1.80
N LEU A 176 -20.73 8.21 1.40
CA LEU A 176 -22.00 8.95 1.45
C LEU A 176 -22.47 9.18 2.89
N GLN A 177 -22.20 8.26 3.83
CA GLN A 177 -22.50 8.46 5.25
C GLN A 177 -21.57 9.48 5.93
N ASN A 178 -20.36 9.71 5.39
CA ASN A 178 -19.36 10.62 5.96
C ASN A 178 -19.09 11.85 5.07
N GLN A 179 -19.99 12.16 4.13
CA GLN A 179 -19.78 13.26 3.20
C GLN A 179 -19.74 14.61 3.93
N LYS A 180 -18.84 15.50 3.49
CA LYS A 180 -18.83 16.88 3.99
C LYS A 180 -20.04 17.63 3.43
N HIS A 181 -20.85 18.20 4.31
CA HIS A 181 -21.98 19.06 3.95
C HIS A 181 -21.49 20.47 3.58
N THR A 182 -20.73 20.60 2.49
CA THR A 182 -20.26 21.89 1.98
C THR A 182 -20.23 21.92 0.46
N LEU A 183 -20.55 23.09 -0.10
CA LEU A 183 -20.39 23.41 -1.52
C LEU A 183 -19.07 24.16 -1.80
N GLN A 184 -18.29 24.50 -0.76
CA GLN A 184 -17.04 25.22 -0.92
C GLN A 184 -16.08 24.43 -1.83
N GLY A 185 -15.57 25.10 -2.87
CA GLY A 185 -14.67 24.49 -3.86
C GLY A 185 -15.39 23.71 -4.98
N ARG A 186 -16.72 23.57 -4.95
CA ARG A 186 -17.49 23.05 -6.09
C ARG A 186 -17.71 24.14 -7.14
N THR A 187 -17.79 23.73 -8.40
CA THR A 187 -18.09 24.61 -9.54
C THR A 187 -19.50 24.30 -10.05
N LEU A 188 -20.30 25.35 -10.32
CA LEU A 188 -21.58 25.24 -11.00
C LEU A 188 -21.38 25.66 -12.46
N GLY A 189 -21.68 24.74 -13.37
CA GLY A 189 -21.68 24.98 -14.82
C GLY A 189 -23.07 25.27 -15.35
#